data_AF-A0A552V699-F1
#
_entry.id   AF-A0A552V699-F1
#
_cell.length_a   1.000
_cell.length_b   1.000
_cell.length_c   1.000
_cell.angle_alpha   90.00
_cell.angle_beta   90.00
_cell.angle_gamma   90.00
#
_symmetry.space_group_name_H-M   'P 1'
#
loop_
_entity.id
_entity.type
_entity.pdbx_description
1 polymer ?
#
loop_
_entity_poly.entity_id
_entity_poly.type
_entity_poly.pdbx_seq_one_letter_code
_entity_poly.pdbx_strand_id
1 'polypeptide(L)'
;MNKPYKVTYKTYLNDRLKQVLLHGQETYPLYVQLTYERKTIFFKSYYFELFSKPRYFLSVAGISKGPSLEEITVKEKAVIDFIIDKYKDDFSIELFKEKYAYYSKDLCDETEGGFIDYLHTFFQDKGMPAFAVAISQGTKYRIAYEVIRDMKIALTKPLYEELVENSLFYAPPYLPLYGFMKETKRWPILCLTVMEWESADTQDAFIAYLKKHYPNNDADEITKQVEKWLGAASTNI
;
A
#
# COMPACT_ATOMS: atom_id res chain seq x y z
N MET A 1 30.89 -4.40 -31.30
CA MET A 1 30.45 -4.00 -29.94
C MET A 1 29.01 -3.53 -30.02
N ASN A 2 28.06 -4.28 -29.46
CA ASN A 2 26.66 -3.85 -29.39
C ASN A 2 26.57 -2.64 -28.46
N LYS A 3 25.92 -1.56 -28.93
CA LYS A 3 25.57 -0.44 -28.05
C LYS A 3 24.61 -0.97 -26.98
N PRO A 4 24.83 -0.71 -25.68
CA PRO A 4 23.87 -1.09 -24.66
C PRO A 4 22.52 -0.45 -24.99
N TYR A 5 21.47 -1.25 -25.06
CA TYR A 5 20.13 -0.75 -25.35
C TYR A 5 19.64 0.10 -24.20
N LYS A 6 19.32 1.37 -24.48
CA LYS A 6 18.80 2.30 -23.48
C LYS A 6 17.32 2.04 -23.24
N VAL A 7 16.94 1.82 -21.98
CA VAL A 7 15.53 1.84 -21.57
C VAL A 7 15.03 3.27 -21.61
N THR A 8 13.87 3.51 -22.22
CA THR A 8 13.19 4.80 -22.20
C THR A 8 11.74 4.60 -21.79
N TYR A 9 11.19 5.58 -21.08
CA TYR A 9 9.79 5.55 -20.69
C TYR A 9 9.19 6.95 -20.60
N LYS A 10 7.86 7.02 -20.66
CA LYS A 10 7.09 8.24 -20.38
C LYS A 10 5.75 7.90 -19.75
N THR A 11 5.29 8.79 -18.88
CA THR A 11 3.92 8.80 -18.34
C THR A 11 3.03 9.67 -19.21
N TYR A 12 1.79 9.25 -19.47
CA TYR A 12 0.83 10.04 -20.22
C TYR A 12 -0.60 9.72 -19.79
N LEU A 13 -1.50 10.69 -19.98
CA LEU A 13 -2.94 10.50 -19.79
C LEU A 13 -3.54 9.85 -21.03
N ASN A 14 -4.26 8.75 -20.88
CA ASN A 14 -4.83 8.01 -21.99
C ASN A 14 -6.22 8.57 -22.37
N ASP A 15 -6.22 9.59 -23.23
CA ASP A 15 -7.41 10.30 -23.72
C ASP A 15 -8.35 9.46 -24.61
N ARG A 16 -7.92 8.26 -25.03
CA ARG A 16 -8.76 7.30 -25.75
C ARG A 16 -9.73 6.54 -24.86
N LEU A 17 -9.49 6.56 -23.54
CA LEU A 17 -10.35 5.92 -22.55
C LEU A 17 -11.37 6.91 -21.99
N LYS A 18 -12.41 6.39 -21.35
CA LYS A 18 -13.37 7.24 -20.63
C LYS A 18 -12.66 8.00 -19.52
N GLN A 19 -13.09 9.24 -19.31
CA GLN A 19 -12.69 10.01 -18.14
C GLN A 19 -13.12 9.28 -16.86
N VAL A 20 -12.31 9.46 -15.83
CA VAL A 20 -12.51 8.94 -14.48
C VAL A 20 -12.37 10.10 -13.50
N LEU A 21 -12.97 9.94 -12.32
CA LEU A 21 -12.82 10.92 -11.25
C LEU A 21 -11.59 10.57 -10.42
N LEU A 22 -10.62 11.47 -10.39
CA LEU A 22 -9.58 11.49 -9.38
C LEU A 22 -9.99 12.53 -8.34
N HIS A 23 -10.51 12.07 -7.21
CA HIS A 23 -10.85 12.94 -6.07
C HIS A 23 -11.82 14.09 -6.41
N GLY A 24 -12.79 13.82 -7.28
CA GLY A 24 -13.78 14.80 -7.73
C GLY A 24 -13.36 15.64 -8.93
N GLN A 25 -12.13 15.48 -9.44
CA GLN A 25 -11.68 16.10 -10.68
C GLN A 25 -11.73 15.09 -11.83
N GLU A 26 -12.36 15.46 -12.94
CA GLU A 26 -12.36 14.64 -14.16
C GLU A 26 -10.95 14.61 -14.77
N THR A 27 -10.45 13.41 -15.01
CA THR A 27 -9.16 13.18 -15.66
C THR A 27 -9.22 11.91 -16.49
N TYR A 28 -8.16 11.63 -17.24
CA TYR A 28 -8.01 10.35 -17.93
C TYR A 28 -7.10 9.42 -17.11
N PRO A 29 -7.20 8.10 -17.30
CA PRO A 29 -6.28 7.16 -16.66
C PRO A 29 -4.81 7.45 -16.99
N LEU A 30 -3.93 7.44 -15.97
CA LEU A 30 -2.50 7.54 -16.15
C LEU A 30 -1.91 6.22 -16.66
N TYR A 31 -1.18 6.29 -17.76
CA TYR A 31 -0.50 5.17 -18.40
C TYR A 31 1.00 5.43 -18.50
N VAL A 32 1.75 4.33 -18.60
CA VAL A 32 3.19 4.32 -18.85
C VAL A 32 3.43 3.65 -20.19
N GLN A 33 4.24 4.30 -21.02
CA GLN A 33 4.86 3.70 -22.18
C GLN A 33 6.33 3.42 -21.85
N LEU A 34 6.76 2.17 -21.92
CA LEU A 34 8.16 1.78 -21.73
C LEU A 34 8.68 1.05 -22.97
N THR A 35 9.89 1.41 -23.39
CA THR A 35 10.54 0.86 -24.57
C THR A 35 11.94 0.35 -24.23
N TYR A 36 12.21 -0.89 -24.64
CA TYR A 36 13.51 -1.55 -24.55
C TYR A 36 13.70 -2.45 -25.78
N GLU A 37 14.89 -2.45 -26.39
CA GLU A 37 15.19 -3.26 -27.60
C GLU A 37 14.15 -3.17 -28.73
N ARG A 38 13.66 -1.95 -29.02
CA ARG A 38 12.58 -1.68 -30.02
C ARG A 38 11.22 -2.30 -29.68
N LYS A 39 11.10 -3.02 -28.57
CA LYS A 39 9.82 -3.49 -28.04
C LYS A 39 9.25 -2.42 -27.13
N THR A 40 7.96 -2.11 -27.30
CA THR A 40 7.24 -1.13 -26.49
C THR A 40 6.06 -1.81 -25.81
N ILE A 41 5.92 -1.55 -24.51
CA ILE A 41 4.75 -1.95 -23.72
C ILE A 41 4.02 -0.71 -23.23
N PHE A 42 2.71 -0.88 -23.03
CA PHE A 42 1.83 0.11 -22.46
C PHE A 42 1.10 -0.53 -21.30
N PHE A 43 1.08 0.14 -20.15
CA PHE A 43 0.38 -0.35 -18.97
C PHE A 43 -0.18 0.81 -18.17
N LYS A 44 -1.23 0.52 -17.38
CA LYS A 44 -1.85 1.50 -16.49
C LYS A 44 -1.00 1.64 -15.24
N SER A 45 -0.86 2.87 -14.73
CA SER A 45 -0.11 3.16 -13.50
C SER A 45 -0.78 2.50 -12.29
N TYR A 46 -0.01 1.72 -11.52
CA TYR A 46 -0.46 1.13 -10.26
C TYR A 46 -0.87 2.21 -9.26
N TYR A 47 -0.05 3.25 -9.08
CA TYR A 47 -0.33 4.31 -8.11
C TYR A 47 -1.55 5.14 -8.50
N PHE A 48 -1.81 5.33 -9.79
CA PHE A 48 -3.04 5.95 -10.22
C PHE A 48 -4.26 5.12 -9.82
N GLU A 49 -4.23 3.79 -9.99
CA GLU A 49 -5.31 2.92 -9.53
C GLU A 49 -5.48 2.94 -8.01
N LEU A 50 -4.37 2.80 -7.28
CA LEU A 50 -4.35 2.80 -5.83
C LEU A 50 -4.98 4.08 -5.27
N PHE A 51 -4.45 5.23 -5.69
CA PHE A 51 -4.86 6.52 -5.14
C PHE A 51 -6.18 7.03 -5.73
N SER A 52 -6.67 6.47 -6.84
CA SER A 52 -8.04 6.76 -7.30
C SER A 52 -9.11 6.14 -6.39
N LYS A 53 -8.77 5.19 -5.51
CA LYS A 53 -9.75 4.60 -4.57
C LYS A 53 -10.31 5.71 -3.65
N PRO A 54 -11.64 5.77 -3.42
CA PRO A 54 -12.27 6.85 -2.65
C PRO A 54 -11.68 7.06 -1.25
N ARG A 55 -11.22 5.99 -0.61
CA ARG A 55 -10.64 6.02 0.74
C ARG A 55 -9.33 6.81 0.88
N TYR A 56 -8.62 7.12 -0.22
CA TYR A 56 -7.42 7.99 -0.20
C TYR A 56 -7.77 9.48 -0.31
N PHE A 57 -9.03 9.82 -0.55
CA PHE A 57 -9.52 11.18 -0.38
C PHE A 57 -9.85 11.43 1.09
N LEU A 58 -8.91 12.02 1.82
CA LEU A 58 -9.00 12.17 3.26
C LEU A 58 -9.39 13.60 3.66
N SER A 59 -10.21 13.70 4.70
CA SER A 59 -10.57 14.96 5.33
C SER A 59 -9.84 15.08 6.67
N VAL A 60 -8.93 16.04 6.79
CA VAL A 60 -8.15 16.31 8.00
C VAL A 60 -8.31 17.79 8.36
N ALA A 61 -8.76 18.09 9.58
CA ALA A 61 -8.94 19.46 10.08
C ALA A 61 -9.77 20.37 9.15
N GLY A 62 -10.82 19.83 8.53
CA GLY A 62 -11.69 20.56 7.59
C GLY A 62 -11.16 20.69 6.16
N ILE A 63 -9.93 20.23 5.89
CA ILE A 63 -9.34 20.20 4.54
C ILE A 63 -9.52 18.79 3.96
N SER A 64 -10.12 18.70 2.77
CA SER A 64 -10.25 17.42 2.04
C SER A 64 -9.36 17.43 0.81
N LYS A 65 -8.40 16.52 0.76
CA LYS A 65 -7.49 16.33 -0.38
C LYS A 65 -6.99 14.88 -0.40
N GLY A 66 -6.67 14.41 -1.60
CA GLY A 66 -5.92 13.19 -1.83
C GLY A 66 -4.71 13.48 -2.74
N PRO A 67 -3.94 12.44 -3.09
CA PRO A 67 -2.82 12.55 -4.01
C PRO A 67 -3.16 13.25 -5.32
N SER A 68 -2.36 14.23 -5.71
CA SER A 68 -2.49 14.88 -7.02
C SER A 68 -1.89 14.02 -8.13
N LEU A 69 -2.29 14.28 -9.38
CA LEU A 69 -1.73 13.56 -10.53
C LEU A 69 -0.20 13.74 -10.64
N GLU A 70 0.32 14.90 -10.29
CA GLU A 70 1.76 15.19 -10.26
C GLU A 70 2.46 14.34 -9.20
N GLU A 71 1.92 14.28 -7.98
CA GLU A 71 2.48 13.47 -6.89
C GLU A 71 2.45 11.97 -7.26
N ILE A 72 1.36 11.49 -7.85
CA ILE A 72 1.23 10.12 -8.38
C ILE A 72 2.29 9.86 -9.47
N THR A 73 2.45 10.80 -10.41
CA THR A 73 3.41 10.69 -11.50
C THR A 73 4.85 10.64 -10.99
N VAL A 74 5.19 11.43 -9.97
CA VAL A 74 6.53 11.38 -9.34
C VAL A 74 6.79 10.00 -8.75
N LYS A 75 5.81 9.43 -8.04
CA LYS A 75 5.95 8.11 -7.43
C LYS A 75 6.04 6.99 -8.45
N GLU A 76 5.27 7.11 -9.54
CA GLU A 76 5.32 6.20 -10.69
C GLU A 76 6.71 6.19 -11.35
N LYS A 77 7.30 7.38 -11.58
CA LYS A 77 8.65 7.48 -12.14
C LYS A 77 9.70 6.88 -11.21
N ALA A 78 9.60 7.16 -9.90
CA ALA A 78 10.55 6.67 -8.92
C ALA A 78 10.67 5.15 -8.90
N VAL A 79 9.56 4.41 -8.97
CA VAL A 79 9.62 2.92 -9.00
C VAL A 79 10.18 2.40 -10.31
N ILE A 80 9.86 3.05 -11.45
CA ILE A 80 10.40 2.67 -12.75
C ILE A 80 11.92 2.89 -12.79
N ASP A 81 12.37 4.05 -12.35
CA ASP A 81 13.80 4.39 -12.28
C ASP A 81 14.55 3.42 -11.37
N PHE A 82 14.00 3.10 -10.20
CA PHE A 82 14.56 2.12 -9.29
C PHE A 82 14.75 0.74 -9.93
N ILE A 83 13.73 0.23 -10.64
CA ILE A 83 13.81 -1.09 -11.30
C ILE A 83 14.85 -1.05 -12.43
N ILE A 84 14.85 0.01 -13.24
CA ILE A 84 15.82 0.14 -14.35
C ILE A 84 17.25 0.17 -13.82
N ASP A 85 17.52 0.91 -12.75
CA ASP A 85 18.87 1.00 -12.16
C ASP A 85 19.28 -0.32 -11.49
N LYS A 86 18.39 -0.92 -10.71
CA LYS A 86 18.64 -2.16 -9.96
C LYS A 86 18.91 -3.37 -10.87
N TYR A 87 18.23 -3.44 -12.01
CA TYR A 87 18.31 -4.56 -12.96
C TYR A 87 18.90 -4.13 -14.30
N LYS A 88 19.83 -3.17 -14.30
CA LYS A 88 20.39 -2.59 -15.54
C LYS A 88 21.15 -3.60 -16.40
N ASP A 89 21.79 -4.60 -15.76
CA ASP A 89 22.69 -5.55 -16.41
C ASP A 89 21.94 -6.78 -16.95
N ASP A 90 20.76 -7.08 -16.38
CA ASP A 90 19.89 -8.21 -16.69
C ASP A 90 18.49 -7.78 -17.15
N PHE A 91 18.34 -6.52 -17.57
CA PHE A 91 17.05 -5.94 -17.92
C PHE A 91 16.35 -6.73 -19.03
N SER A 92 15.08 -7.07 -18.80
CA SER A 92 14.15 -7.51 -19.84
C SER A 92 12.78 -6.92 -19.56
N ILE A 93 11.91 -6.88 -20.58
CA ILE A 93 10.53 -6.39 -20.42
C ILE A 93 9.75 -7.29 -19.45
N GLU A 94 10.00 -8.59 -19.50
CA GLU A 94 9.39 -9.60 -18.66
C GLU A 94 9.81 -9.43 -17.20
N LEU A 95 11.12 -9.28 -16.95
CA LEU A 95 11.65 -8.97 -15.62
C LEU A 95 11.08 -7.64 -15.11
N PHE A 96 11.05 -6.59 -15.95
CA PHE A 96 10.49 -5.30 -15.58
C PHE A 96 9.02 -5.44 -15.13
N LYS A 97 8.18 -6.19 -15.86
CA LYS A 97 6.77 -6.39 -15.50
C LYS A 97 6.63 -7.06 -14.13
N GLU A 98 7.39 -8.12 -13.90
CA GLU A 98 7.40 -8.84 -12.62
C GLU A 98 7.82 -7.91 -11.48
N LYS A 99 8.95 -7.21 -11.66
CA LYS A 99 9.50 -6.32 -10.63
C LYS A 99 8.62 -5.09 -10.43
N TYR A 100 7.99 -4.55 -11.46
CA TYR A 100 7.03 -3.46 -11.33
C TYR A 100 5.80 -3.88 -10.52
N ALA A 101 5.25 -5.06 -10.81
CA ALA A 101 4.13 -5.62 -10.06
C ALA A 101 4.48 -5.91 -8.59
N TYR A 102 5.74 -6.22 -8.30
CA TYR A 102 6.22 -6.44 -6.93
C TYR A 102 6.51 -5.14 -6.19
N TYR A 103 7.38 -4.28 -6.74
CA TYR A 103 7.91 -3.09 -6.06
C TYR A 103 6.91 -1.95 -5.90
N SER A 104 5.88 -1.91 -6.73
CA SER A 104 4.87 -0.85 -6.67
C SER A 104 3.87 -1.07 -5.53
N LYS A 105 3.74 -2.31 -5.02
CA LYS A 105 2.74 -2.66 -4.00
C LYS A 105 2.85 -1.79 -2.76
N ASP A 106 1.72 -1.28 -2.28
CA ASP A 106 1.60 -0.61 -0.98
C ASP A 106 1.35 -1.66 0.11
N LEU A 107 2.29 -1.82 1.04
CA LEU A 107 2.20 -2.80 2.13
C LEU A 107 0.94 -2.62 2.98
N CYS A 108 0.50 -1.38 3.15
CA CYS A 108 -0.71 -1.07 3.90
C CYS A 108 -1.96 -1.58 3.17
N ASP A 109 -2.09 -1.35 1.87
CA ASP A 109 -3.19 -1.87 1.04
C ASP A 109 -3.19 -3.40 0.99
N GLU A 110 -2.02 -4.02 0.77
CA GLU A 110 -1.89 -5.48 0.67
C GLU A 110 -2.29 -6.20 1.96
N THR A 111 -2.03 -5.59 3.12
CA THR A 111 -2.33 -6.20 4.44
C THR A 111 -3.72 -5.84 4.98
N GLU A 112 -4.36 -4.78 4.46
CA GLU A 112 -5.66 -4.32 4.97
C GLU A 112 -6.78 -5.35 4.78
N GLY A 113 -6.78 -6.07 3.65
CA GLY A 113 -7.81 -7.08 3.35
C GLY A 113 -7.87 -8.18 4.41
N GLY A 114 -6.72 -8.83 4.68
CA GLY A 114 -6.66 -9.85 5.73
C GLY A 114 -6.92 -9.31 7.14
N PHE A 115 -6.60 -8.04 7.39
CA PHE A 115 -6.96 -7.39 8.64
C PHE A 115 -8.48 -7.17 8.77
N ILE A 116 -9.17 -6.83 7.69
CA ILE A 116 -10.64 -6.72 7.66
C ILE A 116 -11.29 -8.08 7.94
N ASP A 117 -10.76 -9.17 7.38
CA ASP A 117 -11.25 -10.54 7.64
C ASP A 117 -11.08 -10.92 9.12
N TYR A 118 -9.96 -10.54 9.72
CA TYR A 118 -9.74 -10.65 11.16
C TYR A 118 -10.81 -9.88 11.96
N LEU A 119 -11.05 -8.61 11.64
CA LEU A 119 -12.06 -7.80 12.35
C LEU A 119 -13.45 -8.42 12.24
N HIS A 120 -13.81 -8.89 11.05
CA HIS A 120 -15.08 -9.54 10.82
C HIS A 120 -15.24 -10.77 11.74
N THR A 121 -14.23 -11.64 11.78
CA THR A 121 -14.22 -12.83 12.64
C THR A 121 -14.27 -12.47 14.13
N PHE A 122 -13.42 -11.53 14.57
CA PHE A 122 -13.37 -11.07 15.95
C PHE A 122 -14.74 -10.58 16.45
N PHE A 123 -15.42 -9.74 15.69
CA PHE A 123 -16.73 -9.22 16.09
C PHE A 123 -17.85 -10.27 15.98
N GLN A 124 -17.75 -11.24 15.07
CA GLN A 124 -18.67 -12.38 15.04
C GLN A 124 -18.55 -13.22 16.31
N ASP A 125 -17.33 -13.58 16.72
CA ASP A 125 -17.07 -14.41 17.90
C ASP A 125 -17.49 -13.71 19.21
N LYS A 126 -17.45 -12.38 19.23
CA LYS A 126 -17.95 -11.55 20.33
C LYS A 126 -19.48 -11.36 20.33
N GLY A 127 -20.20 -12.06 19.46
CA GLY A 127 -21.67 -11.99 19.39
C GLY A 127 -22.20 -10.72 18.73
N MET A 128 -21.39 -10.04 17.91
CA MET A 128 -21.74 -8.80 17.20
C MET A 128 -21.73 -8.97 15.66
N PRO A 129 -22.45 -9.95 15.08
CA PRO A 129 -22.36 -10.26 13.66
C PRO A 129 -22.83 -9.12 12.73
N ALA A 130 -23.84 -8.36 13.14
CA ALA A 130 -24.28 -7.20 12.36
C ALA A 130 -23.21 -6.09 12.31
N PHE A 131 -22.48 -5.91 13.42
CA PHE A 131 -21.39 -4.94 13.49
C PHE A 131 -20.18 -5.40 12.65
N ALA A 132 -19.86 -6.69 12.69
CA ALA A 132 -18.84 -7.29 11.83
C ALA A 132 -19.08 -6.99 10.34
N VAL A 133 -20.32 -7.20 9.87
CA VAL A 133 -20.70 -6.88 8.48
C VAL A 133 -20.61 -5.39 8.21
N ALA A 134 -21.09 -4.54 9.12
CA ALA A 134 -21.04 -3.09 8.96
C ALA A 134 -19.59 -2.57 8.82
N ILE A 135 -18.65 -3.10 9.62
CA ILE A 135 -17.23 -2.75 9.52
C ILE A 135 -16.66 -3.18 8.16
N SER A 136 -16.84 -4.45 7.79
CA SER A 136 -16.32 -5.00 6.54
C SER A 136 -16.82 -4.26 5.29
N GLN A 137 -18.07 -3.80 5.29
CA GLN A 137 -18.60 -2.98 4.19
C GLN A 137 -18.13 -1.52 4.28
N GLY A 138 -18.02 -0.97 5.50
CA GLY A 138 -17.60 0.41 5.73
C GLY A 138 -16.14 0.67 5.33
N THR A 139 -15.26 -0.32 5.50
CA THR A 139 -13.83 -0.20 5.15
C THR A 139 -13.56 -0.06 3.65
N LYS A 140 -14.55 -0.33 2.79
CA LYS A 140 -14.47 0.01 1.35
C LYS A 140 -14.36 1.51 1.11
N TYR A 141 -14.83 2.32 2.05
CA TYR A 141 -14.89 3.79 1.95
C TYR A 141 -14.01 4.48 2.98
N ARG A 142 -13.56 3.76 4.01
CA ARG A 142 -12.77 4.27 5.13
C ARG A 142 -11.57 3.38 5.38
N ILE A 143 -10.43 4.00 5.67
CA ILE A 143 -9.22 3.28 6.04
C ILE A 143 -9.46 2.54 7.36
N ALA A 144 -9.18 1.24 7.41
CA ALA A 144 -9.47 0.40 8.58
C ALA A 144 -8.74 0.90 9.83
N TYR A 145 -7.50 1.37 9.69
CA TYR A 145 -6.72 1.95 10.79
C TYR A 145 -7.44 3.11 11.49
N GLU A 146 -8.10 3.98 10.73
CA GLU A 146 -8.84 5.12 11.29
C GLU A 146 -10.07 4.63 12.07
N VAL A 147 -10.77 3.61 11.55
CA VAL A 147 -11.89 2.96 12.24
C VAL A 147 -11.44 2.36 13.57
N ILE A 148 -10.30 1.68 13.60
CA ILE A 148 -9.74 1.09 14.83
C ILE A 148 -9.34 2.16 15.83
N ARG A 149 -8.77 3.28 15.38
CA ARG A 149 -8.47 4.39 16.27
C ARG A 149 -9.74 4.92 16.93
N ASP A 150 -10.82 5.08 16.18
CA ASP A 150 -12.08 5.59 16.73
C ASP A 150 -12.76 4.54 17.65
N MET A 151 -12.56 3.25 17.39
CA MET A 151 -12.99 2.17 18.29
C MET A 151 -12.32 2.23 19.67
N LYS A 152 -11.13 2.80 19.80
CA LYS A 152 -10.50 3.03 21.12
C LYS A 152 -11.37 3.89 22.04
N ILE A 153 -12.16 4.78 21.46
CA ILE A 153 -13.09 5.66 22.18
C ILE A 153 -14.44 4.97 22.40
N ALA A 154 -14.90 4.21 21.40
CA ALA A 154 -16.24 3.61 21.40
C ALA A 154 -16.35 2.31 22.20
N LEU A 155 -15.30 1.49 22.24
CA LEU A 155 -15.30 0.18 22.90
C LEU A 155 -14.86 0.30 24.36
N THR A 156 -15.23 -0.71 25.15
CA THR A 156 -14.63 -0.86 26.48
C THR A 156 -13.14 -1.14 26.35
N LYS A 157 -12.34 -0.63 27.30
CA LYS A 157 -10.88 -0.80 27.31
C LYS A 157 -10.46 -2.28 27.14
N PRO A 158 -11.02 -3.27 27.88
CA PRO A 158 -10.61 -4.66 27.71
C PRO A 158 -10.89 -5.22 26.31
N LEU A 159 -12.04 -4.88 25.72
CA LEU A 159 -12.40 -5.36 24.39
C LEU A 159 -11.49 -4.76 23.30
N TYR A 160 -11.13 -3.48 23.44
CA TYR A 160 -10.21 -2.82 22.52
C TYR A 160 -8.79 -3.38 22.64
N GLU A 161 -8.29 -3.57 23.86
CA GLU A 161 -6.97 -4.16 24.10
C GLU A 161 -6.90 -5.58 23.54
N GLU A 162 -7.94 -6.41 23.80
CA GLU A 162 -8.03 -7.75 23.23
C GLU A 162 -8.03 -7.74 21.69
N LEU A 163 -8.75 -6.82 21.06
CA LEU A 163 -8.74 -6.66 19.60
C LEU A 163 -7.32 -6.36 19.09
N VAL A 164 -6.66 -5.36 19.68
CA VAL A 164 -5.32 -4.96 19.22
C VAL A 164 -4.31 -6.08 19.45
N GLU A 165 -4.32 -6.72 20.61
CA GLU A 165 -3.40 -7.82 20.94
C GLU A 165 -3.62 -9.03 20.04
N ASN A 166 -4.86 -9.48 19.88
CA ASN A 166 -5.19 -10.62 19.01
C ASN A 166 -4.80 -10.34 17.55
N SER A 167 -4.91 -9.10 17.08
CA SER A 167 -4.54 -8.78 15.70
C SER A 167 -3.07 -9.05 15.38
N LEU A 168 -2.17 -9.00 16.37
CA LEU A 168 -0.74 -9.27 16.17
C LEU A 168 -0.43 -10.76 15.93
N PHE A 169 -1.39 -11.64 16.22
CA PHE A 169 -1.24 -13.10 16.09
C PHE A 169 -2.15 -13.69 15.00
N TYR A 170 -3.34 -13.10 14.79
CA TYR A 170 -4.37 -13.66 13.91
C TYR A 170 -4.62 -12.84 12.65
N ALA A 171 -3.96 -11.70 12.49
CA ALA A 171 -4.09 -10.85 11.30
C ALA A 171 -2.73 -10.60 10.65
N PRO A 172 -2.70 -10.12 9.40
CA PRO A 172 -1.50 -9.49 8.86
C PRO A 172 -1.03 -8.33 9.76
N PRO A 173 0.26 -7.94 9.73
CA PRO A 173 0.82 -6.86 10.55
C PRO A 173 0.39 -5.45 10.09
N TYR A 174 -0.89 -5.28 9.72
CA TYR A 174 -1.48 -4.05 9.20
C TYR A 174 -1.41 -2.90 10.21
N LEU A 175 -1.80 -3.12 11.48
CA LEU A 175 -1.79 -2.04 12.47
C LEU A 175 -0.37 -1.48 12.71
N PRO A 176 0.66 -2.31 12.95
CA PRO A 176 2.03 -1.80 13.03
C PRO A 176 2.52 -1.11 11.75
N LEU A 177 2.28 -1.71 10.56
CA LEU A 177 2.71 -1.13 9.28
C LEU A 177 2.07 0.23 9.02
N TYR A 178 0.76 0.34 9.21
CA TYR A 178 0.03 1.57 8.97
C TYR A 178 0.39 2.65 10.00
N GLY A 179 0.57 2.25 11.26
CA GLY A 179 1.04 3.15 12.33
C GLY A 179 2.42 3.73 12.02
N PHE A 180 3.37 2.88 11.61
CA PHE A 180 4.70 3.31 11.17
C PHE A 180 4.64 4.23 9.94
N MET A 181 3.83 3.88 8.93
CA MET A 181 3.63 4.70 7.74
C MET A 181 3.10 6.09 8.11
N LYS A 182 2.15 6.20 9.06
CA LYS A 182 1.62 7.49 9.53
C LYS A 182 2.64 8.35 10.26
N GLU A 183 3.63 7.77 10.94
CA GLU A 183 4.70 8.53 11.60
C GLU A 183 5.78 9.01 10.63
N THR A 184 5.98 8.30 9.52
CA THR A 184 7.10 8.53 8.61
C THR A 184 6.71 9.24 7.31
N LYS A 185 5.45 9.16 6.89
CA LYS A 185 4.95 9.74 5.63
C LYS A 185 4.15 11.01 5.86
N ARG A 186 4.17 11.88 4.85
CA ARG A 186 3.39 13.12 4.82
C ARG A 186 2.17 12.93 3.92
N TRP A 187 1.01 13.27 4.45
CA TRP A 187 -0.22 13.38 3.66
C TRP A 187 -0.02 14.43 2.54
N PRO A 188 -0.53 14.19 1.32
CA PRO A 188 -1.52 13.16 0.95
C PRO A 188 -0.97 11.81 0.47
N ILE A 189 0.35 11.64 0.30
CA ILE A 189 0.96 10.40 -0.17
C ILE A 189 1.21 9.46 1.02
N LEU A 190 0.14 8.80 1.45
CA LEU A 190 0.16 7.83 2.55
C LEU A 190 0.23 6.41 1.97
N CYS A 191 1.45 5.91 1.82
CA CYS A 191 1.76 4.57 1.36
C CYS A 191 3.16 4.16 1.83
N LEU A 192 3.38 2.87 2.02
CA LEU A 192 4.68 2.28 2.30
C LEU A 192 4.93 1.17 1.29
N THR A 193 5.73 1.43 0.26
CA THR A 193 5.87 0.45 -0.83
C THR A 193 6.89 -0.63 -0.54
N VAL A 194 6.80 -1.75 -1.25
CA VAL A 194 7.79 -2.83 -1.18
C VAL A 194 9.18 -2.35 -1.60
N MET A 195 9.27 -1.44 -2.57
CA MET A 195 10.52 -0.73 -2.91
C MET A 195 11.13 -0.01 -1.70
N GLU A 196 10.31 0.70 -0.92
CA GLU A 196 10.78 1.43 0.26
C GLU A 196 11.16 0.48 1.39
N TRP A 197 10.45 -0.66 1.51
CA TRP A 197 10.68 -1.69 2.51
C TRP A 197 11.97 -2.50 2.31
N GLU A 198 12.47 -2.62 1.08
CA GLU A 198 13.74 -3.30 0.81
C GLU A 198 14.97 -2.58 1.39
N SER A 199 14.84 -1.30 1.76
CA SER A 199 15.92 -0.57 2.40
C SER A 199 16.12 -1.05 3.84
N ALA A 200 17.36 -1.39 4.19
CA ALA A 200 17.74 -1.73 5.57
C ALA A 200 17.37 -0.59 6.55
N ASP A 201 17.54 0.67 6.14
CA ASP A 201 17.18 1.83 6.95
C ASP A 201 15.68 1.85 7.29
N THR A 202 14.82 1.45 6.34
CA THR A 202 13.37 1.39 6.56
C THR A 202 13.02 0.26 7.53
N GLN A 203 13.67 -0.89 7.39
CA GLN A 203 13.45 -2.05 8.27
C GLN A 203 13.94 -1.76 9.69
N ASP A 204 15.11 -1.14 9.85
CA ASP A 204 15.65 -0.72 11.14
C ASP A 204 14.75 0.33 11.82
N ALA A 205 14.26 1.30 11.05
CA ALA A 205 13.31 2.30 11.54
C ALA A 205 11.99 1.65 11.98
N PHE A 206 11.51 0.64 11.27
CA PHE A 206 10.32 -0.12 11.64
C PHE A 206 10.54 -0.92 12.93
N ILE A 207 11.67 -1.61 13.08
CA ILE A 207 12.03 -2.33 14.32
C ILE A 207 12.11 -1.36 15.50
N ALA A 208 12.69 -0.17 15.31
CA ALA A 208 12.73 0.87 16.33
C ALA A 208 11.31 1.35 16.72
N TYR A 209 10.43 1.52 15.72
CA TYR A 209 9.03 1.83 15.94
C TYR A 209 8.32 0.73 16.76
N LEU A 210 8.52 -0.55 16.42
CA LEU A 210 7.94 -1.68 17.14
C LEU A 210 8.39 -1.71 18.61
N LYS A 211 9.70 -1.56 18.86
CA LYS A 211 10.23 -1.53 20.24
C LYS A 211 9.64 -0.41 21.09
N LYS A 212 9.25 0.71 20.47
CA LYS A 212 8.66 1.86 21.15
C LYS A 212 7.16 1.69 21.40
N HIS A 213 6.41 1.18 20.41
CA HIS A 213 4.95 1.17 20.44
C HIS A 213 4.34 -0.18 20.85
N TYR A 214 5.10 -1.27 20.70
CA TYR A 214 4.73 -2.65 21.03
C TYR A 214 5.83 -3.32 21.87
N PRO A 215 6.22 -2.74 23.03
CA PRO A 215 7.40 -3.17 23.79
C PRO A 215 7.29 -4.60 24.37
N ASN A 216 6.07 -5.14 24.47
CA ASN A 216 5.82 -6.48 25.00
C ASN A 216 5.77 -7.55 23.89
N ASN A 217 5.94 -7.17 22.63
CA ASN A 217 5.87 -8.07 21.49
C ASN A 217 7.26 -8.24 20.85
N ASP A 218 7.48 -9.40 20.24
CA ASP A 218 8.71 -9.69 19.52
C ASP A 218 8.73 -8.92 18.18
N ALA A 219 9.59 -7.90 18.11
CA ALA A 219 9.74 -7.06 16.93
C ALA A 219 10.25 -7.85 15.72
N ASP A 220 11.09 -8.87 15.94
CA ASP A 220 11.63 -9.69 14.86
C ASP A 220 10.54 -10.59 14.29
N GLU A 221 9.65 -11.11 15.15
CA GLU A 221 8.52 -11.93 14.70
C GLU A 221 7.52 -11.10 13.86
N ILE A 222 7.15 -9.90 14.32
CA ILE A 222 6.28 -9.00 13.53
C ILE A 222 6.92 -8.65 12.19
N THR A 223 8.24 -8.40 12.16
CA THR A 223 8.98 -8.10 10.94
C THR A 223 8.98 -9.29 9.97
N LYS A 224 9.21 -10.52 10.46
CA LYS A 224 9.10 -11.75 9.66
C LYS A 224 7.70 -11.98 9.10
N GLN A 225 6.65 -11.59 9.85
CA GLN A 225 5.29 -11.66 9.32
C GLN A 225 5.12 -10.75 8.09
N VAL A 226 5.71 -9.56 8.08
CA VAL A 226 5.69 -8.68 6.89
C VAL A 226 6.31 -9.41 5.68
N GLU A 227 7.48 -10.01 5.86
CA GLU A 227 8.17 -10.76 4.81
C GLU A 227 7.38 -11.98 4.32
N LYS A 228 6.74 -12.72 5.23
CA LYS A 228 5.88 -13.85 4.88
C LYS A 228 4.70 -13.43 4.02
N TRP A 229 4.06 -12.30 4.35
CA TRP A 229 2.96 -11.76 3.55
C TRP A 229 3.43 -11.25 2.19
N LEU A 230 4.64 -10.68 2.12
CA LEU A 230 5.29 -10.33 0.85
C LEU A 230 5.58 -11.55 -0.03
N GLY A 231 6.05 -12.66 0.56
CA GLY A 231 6.33 -13.92 -0.13
C GLY A 231 5.07 -14.69 -0.55
N ALA A 232 3.99 -14.63 0.23
CA ALA A 232 2.71 -15.21 -0.16
C ALA A 232 2.07 -14.44 -1.34
N ALA A 233 2.26 -13.12 -1.39
CA ALA A 233 1.74 -12.26 -2.46
C ALA A 233 2.48 -12.39 -3.80
N SER A 234 3.63 -13.08 -3.84
CA SER A 234 4.37 -13.42 -5.06
C SER A 234 4.08 -14.83 -5.58
N THR A 235 3.29 -15.65 -4.87
CA THR A 235 2.90 -17.01 -5.31
C THR A 235 1.57 -17.04 -6.09
N ASN A 236 0.86 -15.91 -6.18
CA ASN A 236 -0.45 -15.79 -6.83
C ASN A 236 -0.41 -15.05 -8.19
N ILE A 237 0.72 -15.10 -8.90
CA ILE A 237 0.86 -14.62 -10.30
C ILE A 237 1.17 -15.79 -11.21
#